data_AF-A0A1H9S7S7-F1
#
_entry.id   AF-A0A1H9S7S7-F1
#
_cell.length_a   1.000
_cell.length_b   1.000
_cell.length_c   1.000
_cell.angle_alpha   90.00
_cell.angle_beta   90.00
_cell.angle_gamma   90.00
#
_symmetry.space_group_name_H-M   'P 1'
#
loop_
_entity.id
_entity.type
_entity.pdbx_description
1 polymer ?
#
loop_
_entity_poly.entity_id
_entity_poly.type
_entity_poly.pdbx_seq_one_letter_code
_entity_poly.pdbx_strand_id
1 'polypeptide(L)'
;MTEQGAGHRDEERFTANLRRLREAKGWSQNELATRMRGRGWESFRQTTVSRLEKGEQSVRIGEARALADLLGVTVDDMALTESAEAQAIAELRAAIEECTKALDRIDTYGQYLPQAQADVRRLIATTPNAPADLRAVAQSVLTADPLTTLTRALTIGQEIAGGGSDG
;
A
#
# COMPACT_ATOMS: atom_id res chain seq x y z
N MET A 1 -1.51 -13.26 -16.86
CA MET A 1 -1.72 -13.66 -15.45
C MET A 1 -1.89 -15.17 -15.46
N THR A 2 -0.88 -15.92 -15.03
CA THR A 2 -0.86 -17.39 -15.11
C THR A 2 -1.82 -18.00 -14.09
N GLU A 3 -2.57 -19.04 -14.46
CA GLU A 3 -3.55 -19.73 -13.59
C GLU A 3 -2.93 -20.21 -12.26
N GLN A 4 -1.63 -20.54 -12.27
CA GLN A 4 -0.87 -20.92 -11.06
C GLN A 4 -0.76 -19.80 -10.02
N GLY A 5 -0.84 -18.52 -10.43
CA GLY A 5 -0.79 -17.38 -9.51
C GLY A 5 -2.13 -17.02 -8.88
N ALA A 6 -3.26 -17.45 -9.45
CA ALA A 6 -4.58 -17.23 -8.87
C ALA A 6 -4.84 -18.19 -7.70
N GLY A 7 -4.63 -19.49 -7.90
CA GLY A 7 -4.85 -20.50 -6.87
C GLY A 7 -3.99 -20.31 -5.61
N HIS A 8 -2.74 -19.82 -5.75
CA HIS A 8 -1.89 -19.55 -4.60
C HIS A 8 -2.42 -18.40 -3.73
N ARG A 9 -2.95 -17.33 -4.35
CA ARG A 9 -3.53 -16.19 -3.63
C ARG A 9 -4.83 -16.55 -2.92
N ASP A 10 -5.63 -17.42 -3.53
CA ASP A 10 -6.87 -17.91 -2.92
C ASP A 10 -6.58 -18.76 -1.68
N GLU A 11 -5.50 -19.55 -1.71
CA GLU A 11 -5.04 -20.34 -0.56
C GLU A 11 -4.46 -19.49 0.58
N GLU A 12 -3.66 -18.46 0.25
CA GLU A 12 -3.18 -17.47 1.23
C GLU A 12 -4.35 -16.72 1.90
N ARG A 13 -5.34 -16.29 1.12
CA ARG A 13 -6.55 -15.63 1.65
C ARG A 13 -7.36 -16.57 2.54
N PHE A 14 -7.53 -17.82 2.10
CA PHE A 14 -8.24 -18.84 2.88
C PHE A 14 -7.62 -19.03 4.26
N THR A 15 -6.30 -19.18 4.32
CA THR A 15 -5.57 -19.43 5.58
C THR A 15 -5.56 -18.21 6.50
N ALA A 16 -5.43 -17.00 5.94
CA ALA A 16 -5.55 -15.75 6.71
C ALA A 16 -6.96 -15.56 7.29
N ASN A 17 -8.01 -15.81 6.49
CA ASN A 17 -9.39 -15.71 6.94
C ASN A 17 -9.77 -16.80 7.94
N LEU A 18 -9.24 -18.02 7.81
CA LEU A 18 -9.39 -19.09 8.80
C LEU A 18 -8.95 -18.62 10.18
N ARG A 19 -7.74 -18.04 10.28
CA ARG A 19 -7.20 -17.52 11.53
C ARG A 19 -8.08 -16.39 12.09
N ARG A 20 -8.38 -15.38 11.26
CA ARG A 20 -9.18 -14.21 11.65
C ARG A 20 -10.56 -14.60 12.17
N LEU A 21 -11.28 -15.48 11.45
CA LEU A 21 -12.63 -15.92 11.82
C LEU A 21 -12.61 -16.80 13.08
N ARG A 22 -11.58 -17.65 13.24
CA ARG A 22 -11.38 -18.42 14.48
C ARG A 22 -11.20 -17.49 15.68
N GLU A 23 -10.32 -16.50 15.56
CA GLU A 23 -10.03 -15.53 16.61
C GLU A 23 -11.25 -14.64 16.93
N ALA A 24 -12.03 -14.24 15.92
CA ALA A 24 -13.28 -13.50 16.11
C ALA A 24 -14.34 -14.28 16.90
N LYS A 25 -14.31 -15.61 16.86
CA LYS A 25 -15.16 -16.47 17.71
C LYS A 25 -14.55 -16.78 19.09
N GLY A 26 -13.36 -16.25 19.40
CA GLY A 26 -12.65 -16.51 20.66
C GLY A 26 -12.11 -17.94 20.77
N TRP A 27 -11.95 -18.65 19.65
CA TRP A 27 -11.52 -20.05 19.67
C TRP A 27 -10.00 -20.16 19.63
N SER A 28 -9.42 -21.03 20.46
CA SER A 28 -8.02 -21.44 20.29
C SER A 28 -7.88 -22.41 19.11
N GLN A 29 -6.65 -22.60 18.62
CA GLN A 29 -6.38 -23.59 17.57
C GLN A 29 -6.81 -25.02 17.98
N ASN A 30 -6.63 -25.38 19.25
CA ASN A 30 -7.05 -26.68 19.77
C ASN A 30 -8.58 -26.81 19.83
N GLU A 31 -9.27 -25.71 20.11
CA GLU A 31 -10.73 -25.62 20.17
C GLU A 31 -11.33 -25.81 18.78
N LEU A 32 -10.74 -25.19 17.76
CA LEU A 32 -11.11 -25.41 16.36
C LEU A 32 -10.88 -26.87 15.96
N ALA A 33 -9.72 -27.44 16.30
CA ALA A 33 -9.42 -28.83 15.98
C ALA A 33 -10.38 -29.82 16.65
N THR A 34 -10.79 -29.54 17.88
CA THR A 34 -11.79 -30.35 18.61
C THR A 34 -13.16 -30.29 17.94
N ARG A 35 -13.60 -29.11 17.50
CA ARG A 35 -14.87 -28.96 16.75
C ARG A 35 -14.85 -29.67 15.40
N MET A 36 -13.72 -29.63 14.69
CA MET A 36 -13.54 -30.36 13.42
C MET A 36 -13.62 -31.86 13.63
N ARG A 37 -12.95 -32.40 14.66
CA ARG A 37 -13.07 -33.82 15.04
C ARG A 37 -14.50 -34.20 15.38
N GLY A 38 -15.23 -33.33 16.08
CA GLY A 38 -16.66 -33.52 16.36
C GLY A 38 -17.56 -33.59 15.11
N ARG A 39 -17.04 -33.23 13.93
CA ARG A 39 -17.71 -33.34 12.62
C ARG A 39 -17.19 -34.52 11.77
N GLY A 40 -16.49 -35.48 12.37
CA GLY A 40 -16.00 -36.69 11.68
C GLY A 40 -14.61 -36.53 11.04
N TRP A 41 -13.86 -35.48 11.37
CA TRP A 41 -12.47 -35.30 10.92
C TRP A 41 -11.49 -35.83 11.98
N GLU A 42 -11.50 -37.13 12.28
CA GLU A 42 -10.78 -37.68 13.45
C GLU A 42 -9.26 -37.47 13.43
N SER A 43 -8.65 -37.21 12.27
CA SER A 43 -7.22 -36.94 12.12
C SER A 43 -6.85 -35.46 12.26
N PHE A 44 -7.84 -34.56 12.33
CA PHE A 44 -7.60 -33.12 12.43
C PHE A 44 -7.07 -32.77 13.84
N ARG A 45 -5.88 -32.18 13.92
CA ARG A 45 -5.19 -31.86 15.18
C ARG A 45 -4.89 -30.37 15.27
N GLN A 46 -4.55 -29.88 16.46
CA GLN A 46 -4.07 -28.50 16.66
C GLN A 46 -2.86 -28.20 15.75
N THR A 47 -1.95 -29.16 15.58
CA THR A 47 -0.79 -28.99 14.67
C THR A 47 -1.21 -28.82 13.21
N THR A 48 -2.29 -29.48 12.77
CA THR A 48 -2.90 -29.26 11.46
C THR A 48 -3.37 -27.82 11.32
N VAL A 49 -4.11 -27.29 12.30
CA VAL A 49 -4.56 -25.89 12.31
C VAL A 49 -3.37 -24.94 12.24
N SER A 50 -2.34 -25.16 13.06
CA SER A 50 -1.16 -24.30 13.08
C SER A 50 -0.46 -24.25 11.73
N ARG A 51 -0.29 -25.39 11.06
CA ARG A 51 0.35 -25.46 9.73
C ARG A 51 -0.50 -24.83 8.64
N LEU A 52 -1.82 -25.03 8.67
CA LEU A 52 -2.75 -24.36 7.77
C LEU A 52 -2.67 -22.84 7.94
N GLU A 53 -2.74 -22.32 9.16
CA GLU A 53 -2.71 -20.87 9.43
C GLU A 53 -1.37 -20.20 9.07
N LYS A 54 -0.30 -20.98 8.91
CA LYS A 54 1.01 -20.51 8.44
C LYS A 54 1.23 -20.68 6.93
N GLY A 55 0.29 -21.31 6.22
CA GLY A 55 0.47 -21.67 4.81
C GLY A 55 1.49 -22.80 4.57
N GLU A 56 1.90 -23.53 5.60
CA GLU A 56 2.86 -24.65 5.50
C GLU A 56 2.20 -25.96 5.04
N GLN A 57 0.88 -25.97 4.93
CA GLN A 57 0.09 -27.11 4.48
C GLN A 57 -1.11 -26.62 3.67
N SER A 58 -1.35 -27.26 2.53
CA SER A 58 -2.54 -26.99 1.73
C SER A 58 -3.81 -27.55 2.36
N VAL A 59 -4.91 -26.81 2.20
CA VAL A 59 -6.23 -27.25 2.67
C VAL A 59 -6.90 -28.11 1.60
N ARG A 60 -7.44 -29.27 1.99
CA ARG A 60 -8.22 -30.09 1.06
C ARG A 60 -9.62 -29.50 0.89
N ILE A 61 -10.24 -29.64 -0.27
CA ILE A 61 -11.56 -29.07 -0.55
C ILE A 61 -12.66 -29.50 0.45
N GLY A 62 -12.61 -30.75 0.91
CA GLY A 62 -13.53 -31.24 1.95
C GLY A 62 -13.29 -30.59 3.31
N GLU A 63 -12.04 -30.38 3.68
CA GLU A 63 -11.66 -29.67 4.93
C GLU A 63 -12.07 -28.21 4.84
N ALA A 64 -11.84 -27.56 3.69
CA ALA A 64 -12.22 -26.17 3.45
C ALA A 64 -13.72 -25.95 3.65
N ARG A 65 -14.54 -26.83 3.08
CA ARG A 65 -16.00 -26.79 3.25
C ARG A 65 -16.41 -26.97 4.70
N ALA A 66 -15.84 -27.96 5.39
CA ALA A 66 -16.16 -28.21 6.80
C ALA A 66 -15.74 -27.06 7.72
N LEU A 67 -14.60 -26.42 7.44
CA LEU A 67 -14.12 -25.24 8.16
C LEU A 67 -15.03 -24.04 7.92
N ALA A 68 -15.42 -23.79 6.67
CA ALA A 68 -16.34 -22.71 6.32
C ALA A 68 -17.69 -22.88 7.03
N ASP A 69 -18.29 -24.07 6.93
CA ASP A 69 -19.55 -24.42 7.61
C ASP A 69 -19.44 -24.24 9.14
N LEU A 70 -18.29 -24.62 9.73
CA LEU A 70 -18.04 -24.50 11.15
C LEU A 70 -17.88 -23.03 11.59
N LEU A 71 -17.29 -22.20 10.75
CA LEU A 71 -17.09 -20.77 11.00
C LEU A 71 -18.34 -19.94 10.65
N GLY A 72 -19.30 -20.53 9.93
CA GLY A 72 -20.55 -19.88 9.53
C GLY A 72 -20.38 -18.95 8.32
N VAL A 73 -19.45 -19.27 7.43
CA VAL A 73 -19.17 -18.54 6.18
C VAL A 73 -19.12 -19.52 5.02
N THR A 74 -19.02 -19.03 3.79
CA THR A 74 -18.79 -19.88 2.62
C THR A 74 -17.30 -20.08 2.35
N VAL A 75 -16.94 -21.08 1.52
CA VAL A 75 -15.56 -21.26 1.08
C VAL A 75 -15.08 -20.07 0.26
N ASP A 76 -15.96 -19.49 -0.57
CA ASP A 76 -15.68 -18.30 -1.37
C ASP A 76 -15.40 -17.09 -0.46
N ASP A 77 -16.15 -16.92 0.63
CA ASP A 77 -15.86 -15.86 1.60
C ASP A 77 -14.46 -15.99 2.19
N MET A 78 -13.98 -17.22 2.40
CA MET A 78 -12.64 -17.48 2.91
C MET A 78 -11.57 -17.27 1.83
N ALA A 79 -11.81 -17.67 0.58
CA ALA A 79 -10.83 -17.65 -0.50
C ALA A 79 -10.73 -16.30 -1.24
N LEU A 80 -11.82 -15.55 -1.36
CA LEU A 80 -11.90 -14.34 -2.18
C LEU A 80 -11.82 -13.04 -1.37
N THR A 81 -12.19 -13.07 -0.09
CA THR A 81 -12.17 -11.87 0.76
C THR A 81 -10.74 -11.58 1.22
N GLU A 82 -10.24 -10.37 0.98
CA GLU A 82 -8.97 -9.96 1.55
C GLU A 82 -9.11 -9.77 3.07
N SER A 83 -8.11 -10.25 3.83
CA SER A 83 -8.09 -9.99 5.27
C SER A 83 -7.91 -8.49 5.51
N ALA A 84 -8.41 -7.97 6.63
CA ALA A 84 -8.22 -6.56 7.00
C ALA A 84 -6.73 -6.16 7.04
N GLU A 85 -5.86 -7.09 7.42
CA GLU A 85 -4.40 -6.90 7.41
C GLU A 85 -3.85 -6.81 5.98
N ALA A 86 -4.28 -7.68 5.06
CA ALA A 86 -3.87 -7.62 3.66
C ALA A 86 -4.33 -6.31 3.00
N GLN A 87 -5.56 -5.90 3.27
CA GLN A 87 -6.11 -4.62 2.80
C GLN A 87 -5.28 -3.43 3.32
N ALA A 88 -4.98 -3.40 4.63
CA ALA A 88 -4.16 -2.34 5.23
C ALA A 88 -2.74 -2.30 4.65
N ILE A 89 -2.13 -3.47 4.38
CA ILE A 89 -0.82 -3.55 3.73
C ILE A 89 -0.87 -3.03 2.29
N ALA A 90 -1.93 -3.35 1.54
CA ALA A 90 -2.11 -2.84 0.18
C ALA A 90 -2.27 -1.32 0.15
N GLU A 91 -3.08 -0.77 1.07
CA GLU A 91 -3.25 0.67 1.24
C GLU A 91 -1.94 1.36 1.62
N LEU A 92 -1.19 0.81 2.57
CA LEU A 92 0.12 1.34 2.96
C LEU A 92 1.10 1.33 1.78
N ARG A 93 1.13 0.27 0.98
CA ARG A 93 1.98 0.18 -0.23
C ARG A 93 1.61 1.25 -1.25
N ALA A 94 0.31 1.43 -1.51
CA ALA A 94 -0.17 2.47 -2.42
C ALA A 94 0.23 3.87 -1.94
N ALA A 95 0.09 4.13 -0.63
CA ALA A 95 0.53 5.41 -0.05
C ALA A 95 2.04 5.63 -0.17
N ILE A 96 2.86 4.60 0.08
CA ILE A 96 4.33 4.67 -0.08
C ILE A 96 4.70 4.94 -1.54
N GLU A 97 4.05 4.28 -2.49
CA GLU A 97 4.26 4.49 -3.92
C GLU A 97 3.95 5.94 -4.33
N GLU A 98 2.83 6.50 -3.86
CA GLU A 98 2.49 7.90 -4.15
C GLU A 98 3.47 8.89 -3.51
N CYS A 99 3.92 8.64 -2.27
CA CYS A 99 4.98 9.41 -1.65
C CYS A 99 6.28 9.36 -2.46
N THR A 100 6.65 8.18 -2.97
CA THR A 100 7.86 8.00 -3.78
C THR A 100 7.77 8.78 -5.09
N LYS A 101 6.64 8.69 -5.81
CA LYS A 101 6.41 9.50 -7.02
C LYS A 101 6.41 11.00 -6.76
N ALA A 102 5.97 11.44 -5.58
CA ALA A 102 6.01 12.85 -5.21
C ALA A 102 7.46 13.31 -4.99
N LEU A 103 8.29 12.49 -4.33
CA LEU A 103 9.71 12.76 -4.16
C LEU A 103 10.45 12.79 -5.50
N ASP A 104 10.19 11.85 -6.41
CA ASP A 104 10.80 11.84 -7.75
C ASP A 104 10.45 13.10 -8.55
N ARG A 105 9.21 13.61 -8.42
CA ARG A 105 8.81 14.88 -9.02
C ARG A 105 9.62 16.03 -8.45
N ILE A 106 9.79 16.10 -7.14
CA ILE A 106 10.60 17.13 -6.47
C ILE A 106 12.04 17.09 -6.97
N ASP A 107 12.66 15.90 -7.03
CA ASP A 107 14.02 15.73 -7.54
C ASP A 107 14.14 16.16 -9.00
N THR A 108 13.16 15.79 -9.82
CA THR A 108 13.07 16.22 -11.22
C THR A 108 13.05 17.75 -11.31
N TYR A 109 12.17 18.41 -10.57
CA TYR A 109 12.12 19.87 -10.51
C TYR A 109 13.42 20.49 -9.97
N GLY A 110 14.04 19.85 -8.98
CA GLY A 110 15.34 20.23 -8.42
C GLY A 110 16.47 20.19 -9.45
N GLN A 111 16.38 19.33 -10.47
CA GLN A 111 17.34 19.26 -11.58
C GLN A 111 17.03 20.25 -12.71
N TYR A 112 15.75 20.48 -13.02
CA TYR A 112 15.35 21.39 -14.10
C TYR A 112 15.69 22.86 -13.81
N LEU A 113 15.47 23.32 -12.58
CA LEU A 113 15.66 24.74 -12.26
C LEU A 113 17.13 25.20 -12.41
N PRO A 114 18.15 24.48 -11.89
CA PRO A 114 19.55 24.83 -12.14
C PRO A 114 19.92 24.87 -13.62
N GLN A 115 19.38 23.95 -14.43
CA GLN A 115 19.62 23.90 -15.87
C GLN A 115 19.04 25.13 -16.56
N ALA A 116 17.77 25.46 -16.28
CA ALA A 116 17.12 26.65 -16.81
C ALA A 116 17.82 27.94 -16.37
N GLN A 117 18.28 28.02 -15.11
CA GLN A 117 19.08 29.15 -14.62
C GLN A 117 20.42 29.25 -15.35
N ALA A 118 21.09 28.14 -15.64
CA ALA A 118 22.34 28.13 -16.41
C ALA A 118 22.14 28.67 -17.83
N ASP A 119 21.03 28.30 -18.49
CA ASP A 119 20.66 28.82 -19.80
C ASP A 119 20.38 30.32 -19.77
N VAL A 120 19.63 30.81 -18.76
CA VAL A 120 19.37 32.25 -18.57
C VAL A 120 20.66 33.03 -18.33
N ARG A 121 21.58 32.52 -17.48
CA ARG A 121 22.92 33.15 -17.27
C ARG A 121 23.68 33.27 -18.59
N ARG A 122 23.68 32.20 -19.40
CA ARG A 122 24.35 32.18 -20.71
C ARG A 122 23.77 33.21 -21.67
N LEU A 123 22.44 33.28 -21.78
CA LEU A 123 21.75 34.20 -22.69
C LEU A 123 21.93 35.67 -22.30
N ILE A 124 21.91 36.00 -21.01
CA ILE A 124 22.22 37.36 -20.55
C ILE A 124 23.66 37.76 -20.82
N ALA A 125 24.63 36.87 -20.56
CA ALA A 125 26.04 37.16 -20.81
C ALA A 125 26.33 37.44 -22.29
N THR A 126 25.57 36.81 -23.20
CA THR A 126 25.71 36.98 -24.65
C THR A 126 24.86 38.11 -25.23
N THR A 127 23.98 38.74 -24.44
CA THR A 127 23.07 39.80 -24.87
C THR A 127 23.28 41.09 -24.05
N PRO A 128 24.42 41.81 -24.23
CA PRO A 128 24.76 42.97 -23.39
C PRO A 128 23.74 44.11 -23.45
N ASN A 129 23.05 44.27 -24.59
CA ASN A 129 22.04 45.31 -24.80
C ASN A 129 20.60 44.87 -24.49
N ALA A 130 20.42 43.80 -23.70
CA ALA A 130 19.08 43.36 -23.30
C ALA A 130 18.28 44.51 -22.63
N PRO A 131 16.98 44.67 -22.95
CA PRO A 131 16.09 45.60 -22.25
C PRO A 131 16.13 45.46 -20.72
N ALA A 132 15.97 46.58 -20.00
CA ALA A 132 16.13 46.63 -18.55
C ALA A 132 15.09 45.79 -17.79
N ASP A 133 13.86 45.77 -18.28
CA ASP A 133 12.77 44.92 -17.81
C ASP A 133 13.11 43.43 -17.93
N LEU A 134 13.66 42.99 -19.07
CA LEU A 134 14.08 41.60 -19.26
C LEU A 134 15.27 41.22 -18.37
N ARG A 135 16.23 42.13 -18.13
CA ARG A 135 17.30 41.89 -17.15
C ARG A 135 16.76 41.75 -15.73
N ALA A 136 15.79 42.57 -15.33
CA ALA A 136 15.19 42.50 -14.00
C ALA A 136 14.47 41.17 -13.76
N VAL A 137 13.68 40.71 -14.75
CA VAL A 137 12.99 39.40 -14.69
C VAL A 137 14.01 38.26 -14.60
N ALA A 138 15.04 38.28 -15.44
CA ALA A 138 16.07 37.25 -15.41
C ALA A 138 16.83 37.21 -14.08
N GLN A 139 17.19 38.37 -13.52
CA GLN A 139 17.84 38.43 -12.21
C GLN A 139 16.96 37.81 -11.12
N SER A 140 15.65 38.08 -11.14
CA SER A 140 14.68 37.47 -10.22
C SER A 140 14.68 35.94 -10.31
N VAL A 141 14.63 35.37 -11.52
CA VAL A 141 14.67 33.91 -11.73
C VAL A 141 16.01 33.29 -11.31
N LEU A 142 17.13 33.98 -11.53
CA LEU A 142 18.46 33.52 -11.15
C LEU A 142 18.70 33.50 -9.64
N THR A 143 17.96 34.32 -8.89
CA THR A 143 17.99 34.35 -7.42
C THR A 143 16.94 33.46 -6.76
N ALA A 144 16.05 32.84 -7.55
CA ALA A 144 15.04 31.93 -7.02
C ALA A 144 15.70 30.65 -6.49
N ASP A 145 15.45 30.35 -5.22
CA ASP A 145 15.90 29.13 -4.56
C ASP A 145 14.82 28.04 -4.66
N PRO A 146 15.14 26.84 -5.18
CA PRO A 146 14.21 25.71 -5.23
C PRO A 146 13.63 25.36 -3.86
N LEU A 147 14.43 25.45 -2.78
CA LEU A 147 13.96 25.10 -1.42
C LEU A 147 12.91 26.11 -0.90
N THR A 148 13.09 27.39 -1.17
CA THR A 148 12.13 28.44 -0.82
C THR A 148 10.80 28.28 -1.58
N THR A 149 10.87 27.81 -2.84
CA THR A 149 9.68 27.54 -3.66
C THR A 149 8.92 26.31 -3.19
N LEU A 150 9.64 25.24 -2.83
CA LEU A 150 9.07 24.01 -2.28
C LEU A 150 8.46 24.24 -0.89
N THR A 151 9.10 25.05 -0.04
CA THR A 151 8.58 25.41 1.29
C THR A 151 7.23 26.09 1.20
N ARG A 152 7.04 27.02 0.25
CA ARG A 152 5.74 27.67 0.03
C ARG A 152 4.65 26.69 -0.43
N ALA A 153 4.99 25.75 -1.31
CA ALA A 153 4.06 24.73 -1.77
C ALA A 153 3.64 23.76 -0.64
N LEU A 154 4.58 23.41 0.25
CA LEU A 154 4.30 22.58 1.43
C LEU A 154 3.39 23.29 2.44
N THR A 155 3.59 24.59 2.69
CA THR A 155 2.71 25.38 3.57
C THR A 155 1.27 25.40 3.04
N ILE A 156 1.08 25.63 1.74
CA ILE A 156 -0.26 25.61 1.11
C ILE A 156 -0.89 24.22 1.20
N GLY A 157 -0.11 23.15 1.01
CA GLY A 157 -0.60 21.77 1.16
C GLY A 157 -1.07 21.44 2.58
N GLN A 158 -0.36 21.93 3.60
CA GLN A 158 -0.73 21.72 5.00
C GLN A 158 -1.97 22.52 5.41
N GLU A 159 -2.17 23.73 4.87
CA GLU A 159 -3.39 24.52 5.09
C GLU A 159 -4.63 23.85 4.48
N ILE A 160 -4.50 23.26 3.28
CA ILE A 160 -5.58 22.51 2.63
C ILE A 160 -5.91 21.22 3.39
N ALA A 161 -4.90 20.50 3.90
CA ALA A 161 -5.10 19.27 4.67
C ALA A 161 -5.68 19.53 6.07
N GLY A 162 -5.35 20.66 6.71
CA GLY A 162 -5.86 21.03 8.04
C GLY A 162 -7.29 21.60 8.04
N GLY A 163 -7.76 22.15 6.92
CA GLY A 163 -9.09 22.76 6.81
C GLY A 163 -10.27 21.79 6.63
N GLY A 164 -10.02 20.48 6.52
CA GLY A 164 -11.05 19.46 6.27
C GLY A 164 -11.55 18.69 7.50
N SER A 165 -11.13 19.04 8.71
CA SER A 165 -11.44 18.27 9.94
C SER A 165 -12.65 18.75 10.74
N ASP A 166 -13.33 19.83 10.34
CA ASP A 166 -14.53 20.33 11.01
C ASP A 166 -15.73 20.26 10.04
N GLY A 167 -16.49 19.16 10.09
CA GLY A 167 -17.70 18.95 9.31
C GLY A 167 -18.48 17.72 9.75
#